data_AF-A0A969WHZ2-F1
#
_entry.id   AF-A0A969WHZ2-F1
#
_cell.length_a   1.000
_cell.length_b   1.000
_cell.length_c   1.000
_cell.angle_alpha   90.00
_cell.angle_beta   90.00
_cell.angle_gamma   90.00
#
_symmetry.space_group_name_H-M   'P 1'
#
loop_
_entity.id
_entity.type
_entity.pdbx_description
1 polymer ?
#
loop_
_entity_poly.entity_id
_entity_poly.type
_entity_poly.pdbx_seq_one_letter_code
_entity_poly.pdbx_strand_id
1 'polypeptide(L)'
;MKFWQKLRKTNKPVIVVSGLPRSGTSMMMKMLQAGGIEPIVDNIRAADGDNPKGYFEFERVKQLDKGDTAWVAEAQGKAVKVISQLLKYLPAEYEYKVIFMRRAMPEILASQKKMLVNRGEDPNKVSDEEIADLFEKHLQNVMTWLDTQPNVSTLYIHYNETLADPQTQAEIVNEFLGGGLDVEGMTAVVDPTLYRNRQK
;
A
#
# COMPACT_ATOMS: atom_id res chain seq x y z
N MET A 1 38.47 15.74 19.54
CA MET A 1 37.05 15.31 19.47
C MET A 1 36.65 14.98 18.03
N LYS A 2 37.19 13.89 17.44
CA LYS A 2 36.87 13.43 16.07
C LYS A 2 36.61 11.91 16.09
N PHE A 3 35.59 11.49 16.83
CA PHE A 3 35.25 10.06 16.94
C PHE A 3 33.76 9.74 16.73
N TRP A 4 32.89 10.75 16.56
CA TRP A 4 31.44 10.56 16.39
C TRP A 4 30.93 10.72 14.95
N GLN A 5 31.83 10.89 13.97
CA GLN A 5 31.46 10.97 12.54
C GLN A 5 31.54 9.63 11.80
N LYS A 6 31.73 8.51 12.51
CA LYS A 6 31.80 7.17 11.93
C LYS A 6 30.60 6.36 12.44
N LEU A 7 29.79 5.87 11.49
CA LEU A 7 28.51 5.15 11.64
C LEU A 7 27.25 6.02 11.68
N ARG A 8 27.11 6.94 10.74
CA ARG A 8 25.77 7.19 10.19
C ARG A 8 25.45 5.95 9.35
N LYS A 9 24.87 4.89 9.95
CA LYS A 9 24.07 3.93 9.18
C LYS A 9 23.11 4.83 8.40
N THR A 10 23.22 4.85 7.08
CA THR A 10 22.18 5.44 6.25
C THR A 10 20.97 4.54 6.44
N ASN A 11 20.20 4.82 7.49
CA ASN A 11 18.96 4.11 7.78
C ASN A 11 18.06 4.32 6.56
N LYS A 12 17.90 3.25 5.75
CA LYS A 12 17.03 3.30 4.59
C LYS A 12 15.59 3.49 5.09
N PRO A 13 14.76 4.30 4.44
CA PRO A 13 13.38 4.46 4.85
C PRO A 13 12.65 3.11 4.75
N VAL A 14 11.66 2.90 5.61
CA VAL A 14 10.70 1.81 5.44
C VAL A 14 9.76 2.20 4.30
N ILE A 15 9.60 1.32 3.31
CA ILE A 15 8.70 1.56 2.19
C ILE A 15 7.33 1.03 2.58
N VAL A 16 6.32 1.88 2.59
CA VAL A 16 4.97 1.52 3.03
C VAL A 16 4.03 1.63 1.85
N VAL A 17 3.35 0.55 1.50
CA VAL A 17 2.23 0.59 0.56
C VAL A 17 0.93 0.65 1.35
N SER A 18 0.16 1.72 1.14
CA SER A 18 -1.10 1.96 1.84
C SER A 18 -2.22 2.38 0.91
N GLY A 19 -3.43 2.48 1.45
CA GLY A 19 -4.64 2.84 0.72
C GLY A 19 -5.88 2.35 1.43
N LEU A 20 -7.05 2.63 0.84
CA LEU A 20 -8.28 1.97 1.24
C LEU A 20 -8.24 0.47 0.87
N PRO A 21 -9.05 -0.37 1.52
CA PRO A 21 -9.37 -1.68 0.97
C PRO A 21 -9.76 -1.57 -0.50
N ARG A 22 -9.31 -2.54 -1.32
CA ARG A 22 -9.62 -2.63 -2.75
C ARG A 22 -9.04 -1.53 -3.65
N SER A 23 -8.12 -0.69 -3.14
CA SER A 23 -7.46 0.37 -3.94
C SER A 23 -6.24 -0.08 -4.76
N GLY A 24 -5.90 -1.37 -4.77
CA GLY A 24 -4.77 -1.89 -5.56
C GLY A 24 -3.43 -1.99 -4.84
N THR A 25 -3.41 -1.93 -3.50
CA THR A 25 -2.18 -2.11 -2.70
C THR A 25 -1.43 -3.42 -2.99
N SER A 26 -2.14 -4.53 -3.19
CA SER A 26 -1.50 -5.80 -3.58
C SER A 26 -0.88 -5.78 -4.98
N MET A 27 -1.35 -4.92 -5.89
CA MET A 27 -0.72 -4.74 -7.20
C MET A 27 0.59 -3.97 -7.05
N MET A 28 0.57 -2.86 -6.31
CA MET A 28 1.77 -2.07 -6.03
C MET A 28 2.84 -2.89 -5.28
N MET A 29 2.47 -3.71 -4.31
CA MET A 29 3.42 -4.61 -3.65
C MET A 29 4.11 -5.58 -4.63
N LYS A 30 3.39 -6.10 -5.63
CA LYS A 30 3.97 -6.96 -6.68
C LYS A 30 4.91 -6.17 -7.58
N MET A 31 4.53 -4.95 -7.95
CA MET A 31 5.39 -4.07 -8.73
C MET A 31 6.70 -3.84 -7.97
N LEU A 32 6.64 -3.42 -6.70
CA LEU A 32 7.84 -3.21 -5.88
C LEU A 32 8.71 -4.47 -5.76
N GLN A 33 8.11 -5.65 -5.55
CA GLN A 33 8.84 -6.92 -5.51
C GLN A 33 9.55 -7.20 -6.83
N ALA A 34 8.87 -7.03 -7.97
CA ALA A 34 9.45 -7.21 -9.28
C ALA A 34 10.52 -6.15 -9.61
N GLY A 35 10.36 -4.94 -9.07
CA GLY A 35 11.35 -3.87 -9.11
C GLY A 35 12.58 -4.08 -8.23
N GLY A 36 12.64 -5.18 -7.47
CA GLY A 36 13.78 -5.55 -6.62
C GLY A 36 13.68 -5.12 -5.15
N ILE A 37 12.53 -4.62 -4.69
CA ILE A 37 12.31 -4.31 -3.27
C ILE A 37 11.78 -5.55 -2.54
N GLU A 38 12.50 -6.00 -1.52
CA GLU A 38 12.09 -7.13 -0.69
C GLU A 38 10.79 -6.80 0.08
N PRO A 39 9.72 -7.62 -0.04
CA PRO A 39 8.50 -7.43 0.72
C PRO A 39 8.58 -8.07 2.11
N ILE A 40 7.99 -7.43 3.11
CA ILE A 40 7.72 -8.00 4.44
C ILE A 40 6.34 -8.64 4.40
N VAL A 41 6.35 -9.96 4.46
CA VAL A 41 5.16 -10.82 4.42
C VAL A 41 5.39 -12.03 5.32
N ASP A 42 4.34 -12.56 5.93
CA ASP A 42 4.42 -13.80 6.72
C ASP A 42 4.03 -15.06 5.93
N ASN A 43 3.47 -14.89 4.73
CA ASN A 43 2.94 -15.96 3.87
C ASN A 43 1.88 -16.84 4.55
N ILE A 44 1.20 -16.34 5.59
CA ILE A 44 0.14 -17.08 6.29
C ILE A 44 -1.08 -17.24 5.38
N ARG A 45 -1.41 -16.20 4.60
CA ARG A 45 -2.55 -16.22 3.70
C ARG A 45 -2.15 -16.66 2.29
N ALA A 46 -2.66 -17.83 1.88
CA ALA A 46 -2.50 -18.33 0.52
C ALA A 46 -3.37 -17.55 -0.49
N ALA A 47 -2.99 -17.62 -1.78
CA ALA A 47 -3.78 -17.06 -2.87
C ALA A 47 -5.21 -17.63 -2.90
N ASP A 48 -6.18 -16.82 -3.32
CA ASP A 48 -7.58 -17.23 -3.48
C ASP A 48 -8.22 -16.61 -4.74
N GLY A 49 -9.51 -16.87 -4.98
CA GLY A 49 -10.23 -16.37 -6.15
C GLY A 49 -10.32 -14.84 -6.25
N ASP A 50 -10.19 -14.12 -5.13
CA ASP A 50 -10.19 -12.66 -5.08
C ASP A 50 -8.80 -12.06 -5.36
N ASN A 51 -7.74 -12.81 -5.03
CA ASN A 51 -6.36 -12.43 -5.29
C ASN A 51 -5.50 -13.66 -5.68
N PRO A 52 -5.54 -14.07 -6.96
CA PRO A 52 -4.93 -15.32 -7.43
C PRO A 52 -3.40 -15.32 -7.39
N LYS A 53 -2.78 -14.14 -7.24
CA LYS A 53 -1.32 -13.99 -7.18
C LYS A 53 -0.80 -13.80 -5.73
N GLY A 54 -1.55 -14.29 -4.73
CA GLY A 54 -1.13 -14.29 -3.33
C GLY A 54 -1.21 -12.94 -2.64
N TYR A 55 -1.05 -12.96 -1.33
CA TYR A 55 -1.22 -11.83 -0.45
C TYR A 55 0.11 -11.33 0.10
N PHE A 56 0.14 -10.04 0.43
CA PHE A 56 1.30 -9.36 1.04
C PHE A 56 0.97 -8.94 2.47
N GLU A 57 0.18 -9.76 3.17
CA GLU A 57 -0.12 -9.47 4.56
C GLU A 57 1.05 -9.85 5.49
N PHE A 58 1.13 -9.08 6.57
CA PHE A 58 2.02 -9.32 7.68
C PHE A 58 1.20 -9.09 8.96
N GLU A 59 0.82 -10.16 9.66
CA GLU A 59 -0.16 -10.12 10.75
C GLU A 59 0.24 -9.17 11.88
N ARG A 60 1.54 -8.96 12.11
CA ARG A 60 2.06 -8.00 13.10
C ARG A 60 1.63 -6.56 12.82
N VAL A 61 1.40 -6.21 11.55
CA VAL A 61 0.83 -4.90 11.18
C VAL A 61 -0.51 -4.68 11.88
N LYS A 62 -1.35 -5.72 12.02
CA LYS A 62 -2.66 -5.62 12.69
C LYS A 62 -2.57 -5.41 14.20
N GLN A 63 -1.36 -5.46 14.77
CA GLN A 63 -1.10 -5.23 16.19
C GLN A 63 -0.38 -3.89 16.43
N LEU A 64 -0.21 -3.05 15.40
CA LEU A 64 0.40 -1.71 15.52
C LEU A 64 -0.34 -0.83 16.53
N ASP A 65 -1.66 -0.84 16.51
CA ASP A 65 -2.52 -0.10 17.45
C ASP A 65 -2.42 -0.61 18.89
N LYS A 66 -1.86 -1.82 19.09
CA LYS A 66 -1.55 -2.43 20.38
C LYS A 66 -0.08 -2.30 20.77
N GLY A 67 0.71 -1.58 19.99
CA GLY A 67 2.12 -1.27 20.27
C GLY A 67 3.13 -2.29 19.71
N ASP A 68 2.73 -3.24 18.87
CA ASP A 68 3.70 -4.14 18.22
C ASP A 68 4.43 -3.44 17.05
N THR A 69 5.52 -2.75 17.38
CA THR A 69 6.35 -1.99 16.44
C THR A 69 7.76 -2.55 16.29
N ALA A 70 8.12 -3.61 17.03
CA ALA A 70 9.50 -4.11 17.09
C ALA A 70 10.03 -4.59 15.72
N TRP A 71 9.16 -4.99 14.80
CA TRP A 71 9.51 -5.39 13.43
C TRP A 71 9.97 -4.22 12.55
N VAL A 72 9.64 -2.97 12.89
CA VAL A 72 9.94 -1.81 12.04
C VAL A 72 11.45 -1.59 11.89
N ALA A 73 12.23 -1.94 12.91
CA ALA A 73 13.69 -1.87 12.86
C ALA A 73 14.28 -2.72 11.71
N GLU A 74 13.71 -3.91 11.50
CA GLU A 74 14.11 -4.89 10.49
C GLU A 74 13.50 -4.58 9.11
N ALA A 75 12.55 -3.64 9.05
CA ALA A 75 11.81 -3.27 7.86
C ALA A 75 12.50 -2.23 6.97
N GLN A 76 13.60 -1.65 7.44
CA GLN A 76 14.30 -0.58 6.73
C GLN A 76 14.81 -1.03 5.35
N GLY A 77 14.44 -0.30 4.30
CA GLY A 77 14.73 -0.64 2.91
C GLY A 77 13.86 -1.75 2.32
N LYS A 78 12.87 -2.25 3.06
CA LYS A 78 11.90 -3.25 2.61
C LYS A 78 10.52 -2.62 2.42
N ALA A 79 9.65 -3.28 1.66
CA ALA A 79 8.26 -2.87 1.46
C ALA A 79 7.32 -3.60 2.42
N VAL A 80 6.42 -2.89 3.09
CA VAL A 80 5.37 -3.47 3.93
C VAL A 80 4.02 -2.89 3.56
N LYS A 81 2.99 -3.74 3.52
CA LYS A 81 1.61 -3.31 3.30
C LYS A 81 0.97 -2.93 4.64
N VAL A 82 0.56 -1.68 4.78
CA VAL A 82 -0.10 -1.17 5.99
C VAL A 82 -1.44 -0.55 5.60
N ILE A 83 -2.53 -1.00 6.20
CA ILE A 83 -3.84 -0.40 5.93
C ILE A 83 -3.87 1.04 6.42
N SER A 84 -4.58 1.92 5.70
CA SER A 84 -4.56 3.36 5.97
C SER A 84 -4.92 3.75 7.41
N GLN A 85 -5.80 2.97 8.07
CA GLN A 85 -6.17 3.19 9.48
C GLN A 85 -5.02 3.00 10.47
N LEU A 86 -4.01 2.20 10.12
CA LEU A 86 -2.91 1.85 11.02
C LEU A 86 -1.65 2.69 10.81
N LEU A 87 -1.62 3.56 9.80
CA LEU A 87 -0.45 4.40 9.50
C LEU A 87 -0.05 5.29 10.68
N LYS A 88 -1.03 5.83 11.41
CA LYS A 88 -0.80 6.71 12.57
C LYS A 88 -0.10 6.06 13.77
N TYR A 89 0.02 4.73 13.76
CA TYR A 89 0.69 3.96 14.81
C TYR A 89 2.12 3.56 14.42
N LEU A 90 2.59 3.96 13.23
CA LEU A 90 3.98 3.76 12.86
C LEU A 90 4.89 4.63 13.76
N PRO A 91 5.97 4.06 14.33
CA PRO A 91 6.86 4.77 15.24
C PRO A 91 7.57 5.95 14.55
N ALA A 92 7.65 7.09 15.23
CA ALA A 92 8.22 8.33 14.69
C ALA A 92 9.75 8.31 14.55
N GLU A 93 10.43 7.31 15.14
CA GLU A 93 11.89 7.21 15.13
C GLU A 93 12.46 6.74 13.77
N TYR A 94 11.60 6.37 12.81
CA TYR A 94 11.99 5.90 11.49
C TYR A 94 11.49 6.84 10.40
N GLU A 95 12.20 6.85 9.27
CA GLU A 95 11.76 7.52 8.04
C GLU A 95 10.91 6.57 7.19
N TYR A 96 9.86 7.10 6.59
CA TYR A 96 8.94 6.34 5.76
C TYR A 96 8.80 6.96 4.37
N LYS A 97 8.79 6.11 3.35
CA LYS A 97 8.28 6.46 2.02
C LYS A 97 6.96 5.73 1.80
N VAL A 98 5.86 6.46 1.88
CA VAL A 98 4.49 5.94 1.73
C VAL A 98 4.06 6.07 0.28
N ILE A 99 3.76 4.95 -0.37
CA ILE A 99 3.03 4.91 -1.64
C ILE A 99 1.56 4.68 -1.30
N PHE A 100 0.76 5.73 -1.41
CA PHE A 100 -0.65 5.73 -1.08
C PHE A 100 -1.51 5.49 -2.33
N MET A 101 -2.08 4.30 -2.42
CA MET A 101 -2.92 3.87 -3.53
C MET A 101 -4.32 4.47 -3.45
N ARG A 102 -4.68 5.23 -4.48
CA ARG A 102 -6.00 5.81 -4.74
C ARG A 102 -6.72 5.01 -5.82
N ARG A 103 -8.05 4.99 -5.79
CA ARG A 103 -8.90 4.40 -6.82
C ARG A 103 -10.23 5.13 -6.82
N ALA A 104 -10.88 5.20 -7.98
CA ALA A 104 -12.23 5.76 -8.07
C ALA A 104 -13.18 5.09 -7.07
N MET A 105 -13.88 5.88 -6.24
CA MET A 105 -14.77 5.38 -5.20
C MET A 105 -15.83 4.41 -5.72
N PRO A 106 -16.50 4.67 -6.87
CA PRO A 106 -17.48 3.73 -7.42
C PRO A 106 -16.89 2.33 -7.70
N GLU A 107 -15.62 2.25 -8.11
CA GLU A 107 -14.96 0.96 -8.33
C GLU A 107 -14.54 0.26 -7.05
N ILE A 108 -14.18 1.03 -6.00
CA ILE A 108 -13.93 0.49 -4.67
C ILE A 108 -15.20 -0.19 -4.16
N LEU A 109 -16.34 0.50 -4.23
CA LEU A 109 -17.65 -0.01 -3.79
C LEU A 109 -18.07 -1.25 -4.58
N ALA A 110 -17.95 -1.22 -5.91
CA ALA A 110 -18.25 -2.38 -6.76
C ALA A 110 -17.36 -3.60 -6.42
N SER A 111 -16.05 -3.36 -6.17
CA SER A 111 -15.11 -4.40 -5.75
C SER A 111 -15.41 -4.94 -4.35
N GLN A 112 -15.84 -4.07 -3.44
CA GLN A 112 -16.22 -4.42 -2.07
C GLN A 112 -17.48 -5.30 -2.05
N LYS A 113 -18.53 -4.93 -2.79
CA LYS A 113 -19.76 -5.73 -2.93
C LYS A 113 -19.48 -7.13 -3.44
N LYS A 114 -18.68 -7.25 -4.50
CA LYS A 114 -18.30 -8.56 -5.05
C LYS A 114 -17.55 -9.42 -4.02
N MET A 115 -16.65 -8.82 -3.27
CA MET A 115 -15.92 -9.52 -2.21
C MET A 115 -16.86 -10.01 -1.10
N LEU A 116 -17.85 -9.22 -0.69
CA LEU A 116 -18.85 -9.63 0.31
C LEU A 116 -19.69 -10.80 -0.19
N VAL A 117 -20.18 -10.74 -1.44
CA VAL A 117 -20.90 -11.85 -2.07
C VAL A 117 -20.07 -13.13 -2.09
N ASN A 118 -18.78 -13.05 -2.44
CA ASN A 118 -17.88 -14.20 -2.46
C ASN A 118 -17.66 -14.82 -1.06
N ARG A 119 -17.87 -14.04 0.01
CA ARG A 119 -17.78 -14.50 1.40
C ARG A 119 -19.12 -15.01 1.96
N GLY A 120 -20.19 -14.97 1.17
CA GLY A 120 -21.54 -15.26 1.65
C GLY A 120 -22.09 -14.20 2.62
N GLU A 121 -21.53 -12.98 2.59
CA GLU A 121 -22.00 -11.84 3.36
C GLU A 121 -23.00 -11.01 2.55
N ASP A 122 -23.91 -10.31 3.22
CA ASP A 122 -24.88 -9.42 2.55
C ASP A 122 -24.20 -8.13 2.06
N PRO A 123 -24.07 -7.93 0.74
CA PRO A 123 -23.42 -6.74 0.17
C PRO A 123 -24.23 -5.45 0.33
N ASN A 124 -25.50 -5.53 0.75
CA ASN A 124 -26.42 -4.41 0.87
C ASN A 124 -26.75 -4.06 2.33
N LYS A 125 -26.03 -4.65 3.30
CA LYS A 125 -26.20 -4.35 4.73
C LYS A 125 -25.99 -2.86 5.07
N VAL A 126 -25.13 -2.20 4.31
CA VAL A 126 -24.85 -0.76 4.39
C VAL A 126 -24.95 -0.20 2.97
N SER A 127 -25.50 1.00 2.80
CA SER A 127 -25.66 1.59 1.46
C SER A 127 -24.32 2.03 0.86
N ASP A 128 -24.26 2.13 -0.46
CA ASP A 128 -23.06 2.60 -1.17
C ASP A 128 -22.70 4.03 -0.77
N GLU A 129 -23.71 4.88 -0.57
CA GLU A 129 -23.55 6.27 -0.14
C GLU A 129 -22.96 6.36 1.26
N GLU A 130 -23.45 5.54 2.20
CA GLU A 130 -22.92 5.52 3.56
C GLU A 130 -21.47 5.00 3.60
N ILE A 131 -21.15 3.96 2.84
CA ILE A 131 -19.77 3.45 2.73
C ILE A 131 -18.87 4.50 2.08
N ALA A 132 -19.32 5.17 1.02
CA ALA A 132 -18.58 6.23 0.35
C ALA A 132 -18.26 7.37 1.32
N ASP A 133 -19.25 7.90 2.03
CA ASP A 133 -19.08 8.98 3.00
C ASP A 133 -18.06 8.62 4.10
N LEU A 134 -18.14 7.39 4.62
CA LEU A 134 -17.20 6.90 5.64
C LEU A 134 -15.77 6.81 5.08
N PHE A 135 -15.62 6.29 3.87
CA PHE A 135 -14.31 6.18 3.22
C PHE A 135 -13.74 7.54 2.86
N GLU A 136 -14.54 8.50 2.40
CA GLU A 136 -14.09 9.86 2.08
C GLU A 136 -13.62 10.61 3.32
N LYS A 137 -14.41 10.58 4.40
CA LYS A 137 -14.01 11.17 5.70
C LYS A 137 -12.71 10.54 6.22
N HIS A 138 -12.60 9.21 6.12
CA HIS A 138 -11.38 8.50 6.50
C HIS A 138 -10.17 8.91 5.65
N LEU A 139 -10.32 8.99 4.34
CA LEU A 139 -9.27 9.43 3.42
C LEU A 139 -8.79 10.83 3.75
N GLN A 140 -9.70 11.78 3.96
CA GLN A 140 -9.36 13.15 4.34
C GLN A 140 -8.51 13.17 5.61
N ASN A 141 -8.96 12.48 6.66
CA ASN A 141 -8.23 12.43 7.93
C ASN A 141 -6.82 11.82 7.79
N VAL A 142 -6.70 10.73 7.04
CA VAL A 142 -5.40 10.06 6.84
C VAL A 142 -4.45 10.93 6.01
N MET A 143 -4.93 11.57 4.95
CA MET A 143 -4.10 12.44 4.10
C MET A 143 -3.62 13.67 4.87
N THR A 144 -4.52 14.34 5.60
CA THR A 144 -4.13 15.46 6.47
C THR A 144 -3.11 15.03 7.52
N TRP A 145 -3.26 13.83 8.11
CA TRP A 145 -2.26 13.32 9.04
C TRP A 145 -0.92 13.09 8.35
N LEU A 146 -0.88 12.42 7.18
CA LEU A 146 0.34 12.16 6.41
C LEU A 146 1.10 13.46 6.08
N ASP A 147 0.40 14.50 5.65
CA ASP A 147 1.00 15.78 5.26
C ASP A 147 1.61 16.55 6.44
N THR A 148 1.27 16.18 7.68
CA THR A 148 1.79 16.83 8.90
C THR A 148 2.99 16.08 9.52
N GLN A 149 3.37 14.91 8.99
CA GLN A 149 4.43 14.11 9.59
C GLN A 149 5.81 14.44 9.00
N PRO A 150 6.79 14.88 9.81
CA PRO A 150 8.11 15.28 9.30
C PRO A 150 8.97 14.09 8.83
N ASN A 151 8.67 12.88 9.30
CA ASN A 151 9.40 11.66 9.01
C ASN A 151 8.75 10.82 7.90
N VAL A 152 7.72 11.34 7.22
CA VAL A 152 6.98 10.64 6.17
C VAL A 152 7.03 11.45 4.88
N SER A 153 7.48 10.82 3.80
CA SER A 153 7.26 11.29 2.43
C SER A 153 6.16 10.47 1.80
N THR A 154 5.19 11.11 1.15
CA THR A 154 4.04 10.41 0.53
C THR A 154 4.01 10.64 -0.96
N LEU A 155 3.81 9.56 -1.72
CA LEU A 155 3.49 9.55 -3.14
C LEU A 155 2.09 8.97 -3.33
N TYR A 156 1.22 9.70 -4.03
CA TYR A 156 -0.12 9.22 -4.37
C TYR A 156 -0.10 8.58 -5.76
N ILE A 157 -0.54 7.33 -5.86
CA ILE A 157 -0.64 6.59 -7.13
C ILE A 157 -2.08 6.16 -7.36
N HIS A 158 -2.60 6.40 -8.56
CA HIS A 158 -3.95 6.00 -8.94
C HIS A 158 -3.95 4.63 -9.62
N TYR A 159 -4.72 3.70 -9.05
CA TYR A 159 -4.91 2.34 -9.58
C TYR A 159 -5.35 2.36 -11.05
N ASN A 160 -6.31 3.23 -11.38
CA ASN A 160 -6.86 3.36 -12.73
C ASN A 160 -5.77 3.81 -13.73
N GLU A 161 -4.91 4.74 -13.33
CA GLU A 161 -3.78 5.20 -14.15
C GLU A 161 -2.71 4.13 -14.28
N THR A 162 -2.41 3.37 -13.22
CA THR A 162 -1.44 2.27 -13.26
C THR A 162 -1.84 1.16 -14.22
N LEU A 163 -3.14 0.96 -14.43
CA LEU A 163 -3.63 -0.01 -15.40
C LEU A 163 -3.64 0.52 -16.83
N ALA A 164 -3.81 1.84 -17.00
CA ALA A 164 -3.82 2.47 -18.31
C ALA A 164 -2.39 2.68 -18.85
N ASP A 165 -1.48 3.11 -17.98
CA ASP A 165 -0.08 3.36 -18.28
C ASP A 165 0.81 2.90 -17.11
N PRO A 166 1.04 1.57 -17.00
CA PRO A 166 1.88 1.00 -15.95
C PRO A 166 3.33 1.51 -16.01
N GLN A 167 3.83 1.81 -17.21
CA GLN A 167 5.20 2.27 -17.42
C GLN A 167 5.42 3.62 -16.74
N THR A 168 4.59 4.60 -17.05
CA THR A 168 4.70 5.95 -16.45
C THR A 168 4.58 5.90 -14.92
N GLN A 169 3.64 5.11 -14.41
CA GLN A 169 3.45 4.98 -12.96
C GLN A 169 4.62 4.25 -12.28
N ALA A 170 5.24 3.27 -12.94
CA ALA A 170 6.44 2.61 -12.44
C ALA A 170 7.65 3.55 -12.42
N GLU A 171 7.81 4.42 -13.43
CA GLU A 171 8.86 5.45 -13.47
C GLU A 171 8.72 6.46 -12.33
N ILE A 172 7.50 6.96 -12.07
CA ILE A 172 7.21 7.86 -10.94
C ILE A 172 7.57 7.21 -9.59
N VAL A 173 7.18 5.94 -9.41
CA VAL A 173 7.51 5.18 -8.20
C VAL A 173 9.03 4.98 -8.07
N ASN A 174 9.71 4.68 -9.18
CA ASN A 174 11.15 4.51 -9.20
C ASN A 174 11.86 5.80 -8.80
N GLU A 175 11.51 6.95 -9.40
CA GLU A 175 12.07 8.25 -9.03
C GLU A 175 11.83 8.56 -7.56
N PHE A 176 10.61 8.38 -7.07
CA PHE A 176 10.27 8.60 -5.68
C PHE A 176 11.09 7.72 -4.72
N LEU A 177 11.43 6.49 -5.11
CA LEU A 177 12.23 5.57 -4.30
C LEU A 177 13.75 5.69 -4.52
N GLY A 178 14.21 6.62 -5.37
CA GLY A 178 15.63 6.94 -5.55
C GLY A 178 16.26 6.41 -6.84
N GLY A 179 15.47 5.93 -7.80
CA GLY A 179 15.88 5.67 -9.19
C GLY A 179 16.56 4.33 -9.48
N GLY A 180 16.58 3.40 -8.52
CA GLY A 180 17.31 2.13 -8.62
C GLY A 180 16.46 0.88 -8.91
N LEU A 181 15.18 1.03 -9.25
CA LEU A 181 14.25 -0.10 -9.45
C LEU A 181 14.28 -0.63 -10.88
N ASP A 182 13.98 -1.92 -11.03
CA ASP A 182 13.68 -2.55 -12.33
C ASP A 182 12.26 -2.16 -12.79
N VAL A 183 12.18 -1.06 -13.55
CA VAL A 183 10.93 -0.54 -14.10
C VAL A 183 10.26 -1.53 -15.06
N GLU A 184 11.04 -2.26 -15.86
CA GLU A 184 10.49 -3.26 -16.78
C GLU A 184 9.82 -4.40 -16.02
N GLY A 185 10.49 -4.91 -14.97
CA GLY A 185 9.94 -5.90 -14.06
C GLY A 185 8.66 -5.42 -13.35
N MET A 186 8.65 -4.16 -12.88
CA MET A 186 7.46 -3.53 -12.28
C MET A 186 6.27 -3.48 -13.25
N THR A 187 6.51 -3.09 -14.50
CA THR A 187 5.48 -2.98 -15.53
C THR A 187 4.93 -4.36 -15.91
N ALA A 188 5.79 -5.37 -16.05
CA ALA A 188 5.42 -6.71 -16.52
C ALA A 188 4.44 -7.46 -15.60
N VAL A 189 4.38 -7.12 -14.30
CA VAL A 189 3.46 -7.79 -13.36
C VAL A 189 2.04 -7.22 -13.37
N VAL A 190 1.85 -6.05 -13.98
CA VAL A 190 0.54 -5.42 -14.13
C VAL A 190 -0.25 -6.20 -15.16
N ASP A 191 -1.40 -6.74 -14.73
CA ASP A 191 -2.24 -7.59 -15.57
C ASP A 191 -3.57 -6.87 -15.83
N PRO A 192 -3.80 -6.35 -17.04
CA PRO A 192 -5.03 -5.64 -17.39
C PRO A 192 -6.28 -6.53 -17.28
N THR A 193 -6.14 -7.86 -17.33
CA THR A 193 -7.26 -8.81 -17.22
C THR A 193 -7.76 -8.95 -15.77
N LEU A 194 -6.95 -8.51 -14.80
CA LEU A 194 -7.36 -8.36 -13.40
C LEU A 194 -8.06 -7.03 -13.12
N TYR A 195 -8.12 -6.11 -14.09
CA TYR A 195 -8.92 -4.89 -14.00
C TYR A 195 -10.41 -5.18 -14.20
N ARG A 196 -11.00 -5.74 -13.14
CA ARG A 196 -12.40 -6.17 -13.03
C ARG A 196 -13.19 -5.15 -12.20
N ASN A 197 -14.50 -5.11 -12.39
CA ASN A 197 -15.44 -4.18 -11.74
C ASN A 197 -15.21 -2.71 -12.14
N ARG A 198 -15.16 -2.46 -13.45
CA ARG A 198 -15.15 -1.11 -14.03
C ARG A 198 -16.56 -0.54 -14.00
N GLN A 199 -16.69 0.76 -13.79
CA GLN A 199 -17.82 1.50 -14.37
C GLN A 199 -17.37 2.08 -15.71
N LYS A 200 -18.29 2.11 -16.69
CA LYS A 200 -18.06 2.81 -17.96
C LYS A 200 -18.03 4.31 -17.75
#